data_AF-A0A9P9EH77-F1
#
_entry.id   AF-A0A9P9EH77-F1
#
_cell.length_a   1.000
_cell.length_b   1.000
_cell.length_c   1.000
_cell.angle_alpha   90.00
_cell.angle_beta   90.00
_cell.angle_gamma   90.00
#
_symmetry.space_group_name_H-M   'P 1'
#
loop_
_entity.id
_entity.type
_entity.pdbx_description
1 polymer ?
#
loop_
_entity_poly.entity_id
_entity_poly.type
_entity_poly.pdbx_seq_one_letter_code
_entity_poly.pdbx_strand_id
1 'polypeptide(L)'
;MTSQRPKVISPVSFAHIVLRTANFKSMVAYYKVFLGAESSYENSNSAFLTYDEEHHRIAIAEVPGTGPKARTSSGLEHIAFGFPTLGDLVEAYKQRKAWGILPMWGVNHGPTVSMYYQDPDGNIIETQVDCFETSEAANEWMKGEEFAENPLGVEFEPEDLVKRVESGEDEKEIMKRPRIGPRGLDSIPPVAEIVPTGPWIEALEE
;
A
#
# COMPACT_ATOMS: atom_id res chain seq x y z
N MET A 1 -5.08 -17.67 39.48
CA MET A 1 -5.33 -18.51 38.29
C MET A 1 -6.06 -17.64 37.28
N THR A 2 -5.34 -17.05 36.31
CA THR A 2 -5.96 -16.28 35.23
C THR A 2 -6.67 -17.27 34.30
N SER A 3 -8.01 -17.22 34.30
CA SER A 3 -8.83 -17.93 33.31
C SER A 3 -8.43 -17.41 31.92
N GLN A 4 -7.65 -18.19 31.16
CA GLN A 4 -7.38 -17.89 29.77
C GLN A 4 -8.72 -17.94 29.03
N ARG A 5 -9.19 -16.78 28.58
CA ARG A 5 -10.37 -16.71 27.72
C ARG A 5 -10.13 -17.59 26.50
N PRO A 6 -11.12 -18.36 26.03
CA PRO A 6 -10.95 -19.21 24.87
C PRO A 6 -10.59 -18.37 23.64
N LYS A 7 -9.58 -18.81 22.88
CA LYS A 7 -9.19 -18.20 21.61
C LYS A 7 -10.30 -18.42 20.58
N VAL A 8 -10.78 -17.35 19.96
CA VAL A 8 -11.66 -17.45 18.77
C VAL A 8 -10.88 -18.02 17.59
N ILE A 9 -11.54 -18.81 16.73
CA ILE A 9 -10.91 -19.36 15.53
C ILE A 9 -10.46 -18.19 14.63
N SER A 10 -9.20 -18.22 14.19
CA SER A 10 -8.62 -17.20 13.31
C SER A 10 -9.10 -17.42 11.86
N PRO A 11 -9.38 -16.34 11.11
CA PRO A 11 -9.57 -16.43 9.65
C PRO A 11 -8.32 -17.02 8.97
N VAL A 12 -8.50 -17.61 7.78
CA VAL A 12 -7.40 -18.22 7.01
C VAL A 12 -6.67 -17.21 6.11
N SER A 13 -7.36 -16.14 5.72
CA SER A 13 -6.84 -15.08 4.85
C SER A 13 -7.67 -13.81 5.05
N PHE A 14 -7.13 -12.68 4.58
CA PHE A 14 -7.93 -11.47 4.34
C PHE A 14 -8.58 -11.60 2.97
N ALA A 15 -9.91 -11.67 2.89
CA ALA A 15 -10.59 -11.91 1.62
C ALA A 15 -10.57 -10.67 0.70
N HIS A 16 -11.28 -9.61 1.09
CA HIS A 16 -11.41 -8.40 0.29
C HIS A 16 -11.78 -7.18 1.10
N ILE A 17 -11.68 -6.01 0.47
CA ILE A 17 -12.21 -4.74 0.94
C ILE A 17 -13.20 -4.17 -0.09
N VAL A 18 -14.20 -3.43 0.39
CA VAL A 18 -15.15 -2.71 -0.45
C VAL A 18 -14.94 -1.21 -0.29
N LEU A 19 -14.71 -0.51 -1.40
CA LEU A 19 -14.60 0.93 -1.49
C LEU A 19 -15.88 1.52 -2.06
N ARG A 20 -16.35 2.61 -1.46
CA ARG A 20 -17.47 3.40 -1.97
C ARG A 20 -16.94 4.65 -2.61
N THR A 21 -17.52 5.05 -3.72
CA THR A 21 -17.04 6.20 -4.51
C THR A 21 -18.18 6.93 -5.20
N ALA A 22 -17.95 8.21 -5.53
CA ALA A 22 -18.72 8.96 -6.52
C ALA A 22 -17.95 9.11 -7.86
N ASN A 23 -16.71 8.62 -7.93
CA ASN A 23 -15.78 8.71 -9.05
C ASN A 23 -15.53 7.31 -9.67
N PHE A 24 -16.61 6.53 -9.87
CA PHE A 24 -16.56 5.09 -10.14
C PHE A 24 -15.58 4.69 -11.24
N LYS A 25 -15.70 5.27 -12.44
CA LYS A 25 -14.81 4.97 -13.58
C LYS A 25 -13.33 5.20 -13.26
N SER A 26 -13.02 6.30 -12.58
CA SER A 26 -11.64 6.64 -12.25
C SER A 26 -11.05 5.67 -11.22
N MET A 27 -11.82 5.32 -10.19
CA MET A 27 -11.41 4.35 -9.17
C MET A 27 -11.16 2.96 -9.77
N VAL A 28 -12.04 2.48 -10.64
CA VAL A 28 -11.87 1.18 -11.32
C VAL A 28 -10.62 1.19 -12.20
N ALA A 29 -10.46 2.22 -13.03
CA ALA A 29 -9.29 2.40 -13.89
C ALA A 29 -7.99 2.42 -13.08
N TYR A 30 -7.97 3.23 -12.02
CA TYR A 30 -6.82 3.37 -11.14
C TYR A 30 -6.43 2.03 -10.53
N TYR A 31 -7.35 1.29 -9.91
CA TYR A 31 -7.01 0.03 -9.23
C TYR A 31 -6.59 -1.09 -10.20
N LYS A 32 -7.14 -1.13 -11.41
CA LYS A 32 -6.67 -2.04 -12.47
C LYS A 32 -5.22 -1.77 -12.83
N VAL A 33 -4.88 -0.51 -13.12
CA VAL A 33 -3.50 -0.11 -13.44
C VAL A 33 -2.56 -0.29 -12.24
N PHE A 34 -2.98 0.16 -11.05
CA PHE A 34 -2.15 0.21 -9.86
C PHE A 34 -1.74 -1.17 -9.34
N LEU A 35 -2.65 -2.16 -9.44
CA LEU A 35 -2.45 -3.52 -8.96
C LEU A 35 -2.16 -4.53 -10.09
N GLY A 36 -2.24 -4.12 -11.36
CA GLY A 36 -2.27 -5.07 -12.48
C GLY A 36 -3.50 -5.99 -12.38
N ALA A 37 -4.62 -5.46 -11.90
CA ALA A 37 -5.82 -6.23 -11.62
C ALA A 37 -6.75 -6.32 -12.84
N GLU A 38 -7.54 -7.39 -12.88
CA GLU A 38 -8.61 -7.62 -13.84
C GLU A 38 -9.97 -7.65 -13.12
N SER A 39 -11.05 -7.44 -13.87
CA SER A 39 -12.41 -7.52 -13.32
C SER A 39 -12.97 -8.94 -13.42
N SER A 40 -13.26 -9.56 -12.28
CA SER A 40 -14.10 -10.77 -12.23
C SER A 40 -15.55 -10.47 -12.57
N TYR A 41 -16.00 -9.24 -12.25
CA TYR A 41 -17.28 -8.69 -12.67
C TYR A 41 -17.19 -7.17 -12.70
N GLU A 42 -17.81 -6.55 -13.70
CA GLU A 42 -17.92 -5.09 -13.82
C GLU A 42 -19.19 -4.69 -14.55
N ASN A 43 -19.85 -3.64 -14.06
CA ASN A 43 -20.97 -2.98 -14.73
C ASN A 43 -20.86 -1.47 -14.53
N SER A 44 -21.95 -0.72 -14.77
CA SER A 44 -21.93 0.74 -14.70
C SER A 44 -21.73 1.33 -13.29
N ASN A 45 -21.92 0.57 -12.21
CA ASN A 45 -21.88 1.09 -10.83
C ASN A 45 -21.21 0.16 -9.80
N SER A 46 -20.69 -0.99 -10.24
CA SER A 46 -19.99 -1.94 -9.38
C SER A 46 -18.91 -2.69 -10.14
N ALA A 47 -17.76 -2.90 -9.50
CA ALA A 47 -16.66 -3.67 -10.03
C ALA A 47 -16.05 -4.54 -8.93
N PHE A 48 -15.62 -5.74 -9.28
CA PHE A 48 -14.95 -6.70 -8.41
C PHE A 48 -13.64 -7.08 -9.06
N LEU A 49 -12.54 -6.59 -8.49
CA LEU A 49 -11.20 -6.65 -9.08
C LEU A 49 -10.34 -7.70 -8.37
N THR A 50 -9.62 -8.49 -9.17
CA THR A 50 -8.68 -9.50 -8.70
C THR A 50 -7.32 -9.38 -9.38
N TYR A 51 -6.27 -9.81 -8.70
CA TYR A 51 -4.89 -9.92 -9.22
C TYR A 51 -4.24 -11.25 -8.78
N ASP A 52 -5.00 -12.14 -8.12
CA ASP A 52 -4.54 -13.42 -7.62
C ASP A 52 -5.68 -14.47 -7.69
N GLU A 53 -5.57 -15.57 -6.95
CA GLU A 53 -6.56 -16.66 -6.98
C GLU A 53 -7.91 -16.33 -6.32
N GLU A 54 -7.99 -15.27 -5.51
CA GLU A 54 -9.25 -14.88 -4.88
C GLU A 54 -10.20 -14.27 -5.91
N HIS A 55 -11.51 -14.50 -5.77
CA HIS A 55 -12.48 -14.03 -6.78
C HIS A 55 -12.47 -12.49 -6.93
N HIS A 56 -12.04 -11.76 -5.90
CA HIS A 56 -11.77 -10.32 -5.90
C HIS A 56 -11.10 -9.95 -4.58
N ARG A 57 -10.12 -9.05 -4.64
CA ARG A 57 -9.48 -8.42 -3.48
C ARG A 57 -10.04 -7.03 -3.20
N ILE A 58 -10.46 -6.33 -4.25
CA ILE A 58 -11.09 -5.01 -4.17
C ILE A 58 -12.46 -5.06 -4.82
N ALA A 59 -13.50 -4.66 -4.10
CA ALA A 59 -14.78 -4.32 -4.70
C ALA A 59 -14.96 -2.80 -4.67
N ILE A 60 -15.47 -2.23 -5.75
CA ILE A 60 -15.74 -0.79 -5.88
C ILE A 60 -17.22 -0.63 -6.17
N ALA A 61 -17.92 0.18 -5.39
CA ALA A 61 -19.33 0.46 -5.55
C ALA A 61 -19.56 1.97 -5.67
N GLU A 62 -20.27 2.37 -6.71
CA GLU A 62 -20.77 3.74 -6.83
C GLU A 62 -21.90 3.96 -5.83
N VAL A 63 -21.72 4.90 -4.92
CA VAL A 63 -22.71 5.25 -3.89
C VAL A 63 -22.97 6.75 -3.94
N PRO A 64 -24.15 7.18 -4.43
CA PRO A 64 -24.50 8.59 -4.53
C PRO A 64 -24.36 9.33 -3.19
N GLY A 65 -23.77 10.53 -3.22
CA GLY A 65 -23.51 11.35 -2.03
C GLY A 65 -22.23 10.98 -1.27
N THR A 66 -21.44 10.02 -1.76
CA THR A 66 -20.10 9.76 -1.22
C THR A 66 -19.17 10.93 -1.58
N GLY A 67 -18.52 11.50 -0.56
CA GLY A 67 -17.45 12.48 -0.74
C GLY A 67 -16.07 11.83 -0.67
N PRO A 68 -15.00 12.59 -0.93
CA PRO A 68 -13.63 12.11 -0.75
C PRO A 68 -13.35 11.70 0.70
N LYS A 69 -12.27 10.93 0.91
CA LYS A 69 -11.85 10.45 2.23
C LYS A 69 -11.71 11.61 3.21
N ALA A 70 -12.50 11.59 4.28
CA ALA A 70 -12.31 12.46 5.43
C ALA A 70 -11.11 11.97 6.26
N ARG A 71 -10.01 12.73 6.26
CA ARG A 71 -8.76 12.33 6.96
C ARG A 71 -8.86 12.38 8.48
N THR A 72 -9.67 13.29 9.00
CA THR A 72 -9.84 13.50 10.45
C THR A 72 -10.88 12.57 11.08
N SER A 73 -11.44 11.62 10.33
CA SER A 73 -12.42 10.66 10.84
C SER A 73 -11.76 9.33 11.21
N SER A 74 -12.21 8.69 12.29
CA SER A 74 -11.85 7.30 12.59
C SER A 74 -12.22 6.37 11.43
N GLY A 75 -11.42 5.33 11.20
CA GLY A 75 -11.68 4.32 10.16
C GLY A 75 -10.41 3.74 9.58
N LEU A 76 -10.48 3.32 8.32
CA LEU A 76 -9.36 2.84 7.53
C LEU A 76 -8.32 3.95 7.35
N GLU A 77 -7.07 3.66 7.73
CA GLU A 77 -5.92 4.53 7.46
C GLU A 77 -5.38 4.28 6.05
N HIS A 78 -4.96 3.03 5.78
CA HIS A 78 -4.47 2.60 4.46
C HIS A 78 -4.73 1.11 4.21
N ILE A 79 -4.51 0.68 2.97
CA ILE A 79 -4.53 -0.72 2.52
C ILE A 79 -3.12 -1.08 2.04
N ALA A 80 -2.51 -2.13 2.59
CA ALA A 80 -1.15 -2.54 2.24
C ALA A 80 -1.12 -3.76 1.32
N PHE A 81 -0.27 -3.71 0.29
CA PHE A 81 -0.03 -4.79 -0.67
C PHE A 81 1.45 -5.19 -0.65
N GLY A 82 1.71 -6.48 -0.37
CA GLY A 82 3.05 -7.03 -0.34
C GLY A 82 3.54 -7.45 -1.73
N PHE A 83 4.82 -7.19 -2.02
CA PHE A 83 5.55 -7.68 -3.18
C PHE A 83 6.56 -8.75 -2.77
N PRO A 84 6.84 -9.74 -3.63
CA PRO A 84 7.72 -10.87 -3.27
C PRO A 84 9.17 -10.46 -3.03
N THR A 85 9.67 -9.50 -3.79
CA THR A 85 11.06 -9.04 -3.74
C THR A 85 11.17 -7.52 -3.83
N LEU A 86 12.33 -6.97 -3.43
CA LEU A 86 12.60 -5.56 -3.58
C LEU A 86 12.64 -5.14 -5.06
N GLY A 87 13.18 -6.01 -5.93
CA GLY A 87 13.15 -5.83 -7.38
C GLY A 87 11.73 -5.71 -7.92
N ASP A 88 10.80 -6.58 -7.50
CA ASP A 88 9.40 -6.52 -7.93
C ASP A 88 8.71 -5.23 -7.46
N LEU A 89 8.99 -4.79 -6.23
CA LEU A 89 8.47 -3.52 -5.70
C LEU A 89 8.96 -2.31 -6.53
N VAL A 90 10.25 -2.29 -6.89
CA VAL A 90 10.85 -1.24 -7.74
C VAL A 90 10.29 -1.27 -9.15
N GLU A 91 10.13 -2.45 -9.75
CA GLU A 91 9.57 -2.58 -11.09
C GLU A 91 8.10 -2.14 -11.12
N ALA A 92 7.30 -2.55 -10.13
CA ALA A 92 5.91 -2.09 -9.99
C ALA A 92 5.83 -0.56 -9.81
N TYR A 93 6.76 0.05 -9.06
CA TYR A 93 6.86 1.50 -8.98
C TYR A 93 7.12 2.14 -10.34
N LYS A 94 8.08 1.64 -11.12
CA LYS A 94 8.40 2.17 -12.46
C LYS A 94 7.20 2.07 -13.40
N GLN A 95 6.47 0.96 -13.35
CA GLN A 95 5.25 0.74 -14.14
C GLN A 95 4.16 1.75 -13.75
N ARG A 96 3.88 1.95 -12.46
CA ARG A 96 2.93 2.98 -11.99
C ARG A 96 3.35 4.40 -12.38
N LYS A 97 4.63 4.71 -12.25
CA LYS A 97 5.21 5.99 -12.66
C LYS A 97 5.00 6.28 -14.15
N ALA A 98 5.04 5.27 -15.02
CA ALA A 98 4.73 5.44 -16.44
C ALA A 98 3.29 5.92 -16.68
N TRP A 99 2.37 5.62 -15.76
CA TRP A 99 0.99 6.13 -15.72
C TRP A 99 0.84 7.43 -14.92
N GLY A 100 1.94 8.08 -14.55
CA GLY A 100 1.91 9.30 -13.71
C GLY A 100 1.47 9.04 -12.26
N ILE A 101 1.36 7.78 -11.83
CA ILE A 101 1.02 7.44 -10.45
C ILE A 101 2.31 7.39 -9.63
N LEU A 102 2.52 8.44 -8.83
CA LEU A 102 3.71 8.61 -8.00
C LEU A 102 3.37 8.39 -6.52
N PRO A 103 4.28 7.78 -5.73
CA PRO A 103 4.12 7.71 -4.30
C PRO A 103 4.27 9.09 -3.68
N MET A 104 3.53 9.33 -2.62
CA MET A 104 3.63 10.54 -1.79
C MET A 104 4.66 10.39 -0.67
N TRP A 105 5.04 9.15 -0.32
CA TRP A 105 5.98 8.89 0.76
C TRP A 105 6.67 7.53 0.59
N GLY A 106 8.01 7.53 0.49
CA GLY A 106 8.84 6.34 0.62
C GLY A 106 9.40 6.25 2.03
N VAL A 107 9.26 5.10 2.69
CA VAL A 107 9.72 4.90 4.06
C VAL A 107 10.17 3.46 4.32
N ASN A 108 11.31 3.32 4.96
CA ASN A 108 11.77 2.06 5.52
C ASN A 108 11.36 2.00 6.99
N HIS A 109 10.33 1.21 7.29
CA HIS A 109 9.83 1.02 8.65
C HIS A 109 10.73 0.15 9.50
N GLY A 110 11.60 -0.65 8.89
CA GLY A 110 12.42 -1.66 9.55
C GLY A 110 11.97 -3.06 9.17
N PRO A 111 10.74 -3.50 9.52
CA PRO A 111 10.20 -4.76 9.04
C PRO A 111 9.88 -4.72 7.54
N THR A 112 9.61 -3.53 6.99
CA THR A 112 9.24 -3.36 5.59
C THR A 112 9.90 -2.13 4.96
N VAL A 113 10.17 -2.22 3.66
CA VAL A 113 10.40 -1.07 2.77
C VAL A 113 9.10 -0.78 2.05
N SER A 114 8.59 0.44 2.22
CA SER A 114 7.23 0.80 1.83
C SER A 114 7.18 2.07 0.99
N MET A 115 6.22 2.11 0.06
CA MET A 115 5.83 3.31 -0.69
C MET A 115 4.32 3.53 -0.54
N TYR A 116 3.94 4.73 -0.12
CA TYR A 116 2.55 5.13 0.06
C TYR A 116 2.07 5.96 -1.14
N TYR A 117 0.89 5.63 -1.62
CA TYR A 117 0.17 6.26 -2.71
C TYR A 117 -1.21 6.71 -2.25
N GLN A 118 -1.87 7.46 -3.12
CA GLN A 118 -3.22 7.93 -2.88
C GLN A 118 -4.09 7.65 -4.10
N ASP A 119 -5.25 7.04 -3.87
CA ASP A 119 -6.23 6.79 -4.94
C ASP A 119 -7.06 8.04 -5.29
N PRO A 120 -7.88 7.99 -6.35
CA PRO A 120 -8.71 9.13 -6.80
C PRO A 120 -9.71 9.69 -5.78
N ASP A 121 -10.04 8.94 -4.72
CA ASP A 121 -10.93 9.39 -3.64
C ASP A 121 -10.17 9.81 -2.38
N GLY A 122 -8.84 9.69 -2.38
CA GLY A 122 -7.97 10.05 -1.27
C GLY A 122 -7.67 8.93 -0.29
N ASN A 123 -8.06 7.69 -0.55
CA ASN A 123 -7.65 6.54 0.27
C ASN A 123 -6.16 6.31 0.11
N ILE A 124 -5.50 5.93 1.20
CA ILE A 124 -4.07 5.66 1.20
C ILE A 124 -3.84 4.18 0.87
N ILE A 125 -2.86 3.95 0.01
CA ILE A 125 -2.43 2.62 -0.39
C ILE A 125 -0.95 2.49 -0.08
N GLU A 126 -0.56 1.40 0.56
CA GLU A 126 0.83 1.05 0.80
C GLU A 126 1.21 -0.11 -0.12
N THR A 127 2.40 -0.02 -0.71
CA THR A 127 3.05 -1.16 -1.36
C THR A 127 4.36 -1.42 -0.65
N GLN A 128 4.61 -2.66 -0.26
CA GLN A 128 5.72 -3.00 0.60
C GLN A 128 6.43 -4.30 0.19
N VAL A 129 7.65 -4.47 0.65
CA VAL A 129 8.35 -5.76 0.72
C VAL A 129 8.83 -6.00 2.14
N ASP A 130 8.78 -7.24 2.62
CA ASP A 130 9.32 -7.63 3.92
C ASP A 130 10.86 -7.63 3.90
N CYS A 131 11.48 -6.99 4.90
CA CYS A 131 12.93 -6.95 5.07
C CYS A 131 13.51 -8.22 5.73
N PHE A 132 12.67 -9.13 6.18
CA PHE A 132 13.03 -10.33 6.91
C PHE A 132 12.59 -11.59 6.16
N GLU A 133 13.39 -12.65 6.22
CA GLU A 133 13.09 -13.93 5.56
C GLU A 133 11.82 -14.60 6.10
N THR A 134 11.41 -14.28 7.33
CA THR A 134 10.19 -14.83 7.94
C THR A 134 9.47 -13.78 8.78
N SER A 135 8.14 -13.88 8.83
CA SER A 135 7.32 -13.03 9.71
C SER A 135 7.67 -13.21 11.19
N GLU A 136 8.12 -14.41 11.60
CA GLU A 136 8.55 -14.65 12.98
C GLU A 136 9.78 -13.78 13.32
N ALA A 137 10.76 -13.70 12.43
CA ALA A 137 11.94 -12.86 12.62
C ALA A 137 11.59 -11.37 12.65
N ALA A 138 10.69 -10.92 11.75
CA ALA A 138 10.17 -9.55 11.78
C ALA A 138 9.47 -9.25 13.11
N ASN A 139 8.61 -10.15 13.58
CA ASN A 139 7.87 -10.02 14.84
C ASN A 139 8.81 -9.94 16.05
N GLU A 140 9.89 -10.72 16.08
CA GLU A 140 10.89 -10.63 17.15
C GLU A 140 11.65 -9.31 17.09
N TRP A 141 12.04 -8.84 15.90
CA TRP A 141 12.70 -7.54 15.76
C TRP A 141 11.80 -6.38 16.19
N MET A 142 10.49 -6.43 15.86
CA MET A 142 9.50 -5.43 16.27
C MET A 142 9.31 -5.33 17.79
N LYS A 143 9.67 -6.36 18.56
CA LYS A 143 9.65 -6.31 20.03
C LYS A 143 10.91 -5.63 20.61
N GLY A 144 11.91 -5.37 19.78
CA GLY A 144 13.20 -4.81 20.17
C GLY A 144 13.18 -3.30 20.37
N GLU A 145 14.28 -2.80 20.95
CA GLU A 145 14.46 -1.37 21.26
C GLU A 145 14.50 -0.49 20.01
N GLU A 146 14.97 -1.01 18.88
CA GLU A 146 15.09 -0.23 17.64
C GLU A 146 13.72 0.13 17.05
N PHE A 147 12.75 -0.79 17.08
CA PHE A 147 11.38 -0.49 16.68
C PHE A 147 10.69 0.42 17.70
N ALA A 148 10.92 0.20 19.00
CA ALA A 148 10.37 1.05 20.05
C ALA A 148 10.88 2.50 19.99
N GLU A 149 12.13 2.71 19.59
CA GLU A 149 12.73 4.04 19.40
C GLU A 149 12.11 4.78 18.23
N ASN A 150 11.91 4.10 17.09
CA ASN A 150 11.32 4.69 15.91
C ASN A 150 10.39 3.67 15.22
N PRO A 151 9.07 3.70 15.47
CA PRO A 151 8.12 2.85 14.76
C PRO A 151 7.67 3.44 13.41
N LEU A 152 7.98 4.73 13.14
CA LEU A 152 7.56 5.44 11.93
C LEU A 152 8.49 5.22 10.73
N GLY A 153 9.72 4.76 10.97
CA GLY A 153 10.68 4.47 9.93
C GLY A 153 11.57 5.65 9.50
N VAL A 154 12.30 5.47 8.42
CA VAL A 154 13.22 6.46 7.83
C VAL A 154 12.84 6.67 6.38
N GLU A 155 12.67 7.92 5.97
CA GLU A 155 12.30 8.24 4.60
C GLU A 155 13.40 7.88 3.60
N PHE A 156 12.96 7.54 2.39
CA PHE A 156 13.83 7.42 1.23
C PHE A 156 13.12 7.98 -0.01
N GLU A 157 13.91 8.42 -0.97
CA GLU A 157 13.43 8.83 -2.28
C GLU A 157 13.28 7.60 -3.20
N PRO A 158 12.09 7.33 -3.79
CA PRO A 158 11.88 6.16 -4.65
C PRO A 158 12.87 6.05 -5.81
N GLU A 159 13.23 7.18 -6.44
CA GLU A 159 14.23 7.20 -7.52
C GLU A 159 15.61 6.76 -7.06
N ASP A 160 15.99 7.06 -5.81
CA ASP A 160 17.25 6.60 -5.25
C ASP A 160 17.21 5.10 -4.92
N LEU A 161 16.05 4.60 -4.48
CA LEU A 161 15.84 3.15 -4.34
C LEU A 161 16.00 2.43 -5.68
N VAL A 162 15.41 2.96 -6.77
CA VAL A 162 15.58 2.40 -8.12
C VAL A 162 17.06 2.34 -8.51
N LYS A 163 17.80 3.43 -8.35
CA LYS A 163 19.23 3.48 -8.68
C LYS A 163 20.05 2.43 -7.91
N ARG A 164 19.76 2.26 -6.62
CA ARG A 164 20.48 1.29 -5.77
C ARG A 164 20.22 -0.14 -6.25
N VAL A 165 18.96 -0.49 -6.48
CA VAL A 165 18.58 -1.83 -7.00
C VAL A 165 19.19 -2.08 -8.38
N GLU A 166 19.09 -1.12 -9.32
CA GLU A 166 19.64 -1.26 -10.68
C GLU A 166 21.18 -1.27 -10.71
N SER A 167 21.84 -0.73 -9.69
CA SER A 167 23.30 -0.81 -9.56
C SER A 167 23.81 -2.19 -9.14
N GLY A 168 22.92 -3.08 -8.67
CA GLY A 168 23.28 -4.38 -8.12
C GLY A 168 23.84 -4.32 -6.70
N GLU A 169 23.54 -3.25 -5.95
CA GLU A 169 23.80 -3.20 -4.50
C GLU A 169 23.04 -4.35 -3.81
N ASP A 170 23.65 -4.94 -2.78
CA ASP A 170 23.05 -6.07 -2.05
C ASP A 170 21.71 -5.65 -1.42
N GLU A 171 20.63 -6.36 -1.74
CA GLU A 171 19.28 -6.00 -1.29
C GLU A 171 19.17 -5.97 0.23
N LYS A 172 19.91 -6.84 0.94
CA LYS A 172 19.92 -6.84 2.41
C LYS A 172 20.48 -5.54 2.99
N GLU A 173 21.49 -4.95 2.35
CA GLU A 173 22.04 -3.65 2.74
C GLU A 173 21.12 -2.50 2.31
N ILE A 174 20.37 -2.63 1.21
CA ILE A 174 19.35 -1.65 0.81
C ILE A 174 18.19 -1.61 1.82
N MET A 175 17.70 -2.78 2.22
CA MET A 175 16.55 -2.94 3.11
C MET A 175 16.87 -2.69 4.58
N LYS A 176 18.15 -2.67 4.96
CA LYS A 176 18.55 -2.35 6.33
C LYS A 176 18.22 -0.90 6.67
N ARG A 177 17.33 -0.72 7.65
CA ARG A 177 16.93 0.61 8.09
C ARG A 177 18.07 1.36 8.78
N PRO A 178 18.37 2.61 8.41
CA PRO A 178 19.28 3.45 9.17
C PRO A 178 18.71 3.77 10.56
N ARG A 179 19.57 3.84 11.59
CA ARG A 179 19.16 4.24 12.94
C ARG A 179 19.41 5.74 13.15
N ILE A 180 18.36 6.54 12.99
CA ILE A 180 18.42 8.02 13.10
C ILE A 180 17.86 8.57 14.41
N GLY A 181 17.47 7.70 15.35
CA GLY A 181 16.79 8.07 16.59
C GLY A 181 15.26 8.22 16.42
N PRO A 182 14.58 8.76 17.44
CA PRO A 182 13.12 8.79 17.50
C PRO A 182 12.50 9.79 16.53
N ARG A 183 11.26 9.50 16.12
CA ARG A 183 10.44 10.35 15.25
C ARG A 183 9.04 10.55 15.80
N GLY A 184 8.50 11.76 15.59
CA GLY A 184 7.13 12.13 15.94
C GLY A 184 6.20 12.16 14.73
N LEU A 185 4.88 12.21 14.96
CA LEU A 185 3.86 12.28 13.91
C LEU A 185 3.99 13.53 13.02
N ASP A 186 4.58 14.60 13.56
CA ASP A 186 4.90 15.85 12.86
C ASP A 186 5.95 15.67 11.76
N SER A 187 6.70 14.56 11.79
CA SER A 187 7.66 14.21 10.74
C SER A 187 7.05 13.44 9.56
N ILE A 188 5.80 12.99 9.66
CA ILE A 188 5.12 12.31 8.55
C ILE A 188 4.81 13.36 7.48
N PRO A 189 5.16 13.14 6.20
CA PRO A 189 4.86 14.09 5.15
C PRO A 189 3.36 14.40 5.09
N PRO A 190 2.98 15.66 4.80
CA PRO A 190 1.60 15.99 4.60
C PRO A 190 1.07 15.19 3.42
N VAL A 191 -0.21 14.88 3.48
CA VAL A 191 -0.82 14.12 2.42
C VAL A 191 -0.97 14.99 1.16
N ALA A 192 -0.57 14.43 0.01
CA ALA A 192 -0.73 15.07 -1.28
C ALA A 192 -2.21 15.39 -1.59
N GLU A 193 -2.40 16.39 -2.46
CA GLU A 193 -3.71 16.72 -3.01
C GLU A 193 -4.32 15.53 -3.77
N ILE A 194 -5.64 15.40 -3.69
CA ILE A 194 -6.38 14.34 -4.38
C ILE A 194 -6.33 14.57 -5.88
N VAL A 195 -5.88 13.54 -6.61
CA VAL A 195 -5.81 13.52 -8.06
C VAL A 195 -6.92 12.59 -8.58
N PRO A 196 -8.12 13.13 -8.88
CA PRO A 196 -9.28 12.30 -9.21
C PRO A 196 -9.23 11.72 -10.63
N THR A 197 -8.28 12.16 -11.46
CA THR A 197 -8.17 11.77 -12.88
C THR A 197 -6.73 11.69 -13.33
N GLY A 198 -6.44 10.82 -14.29
CA GLY A 198 -5.13 10.72 -14.91
C GLY A 198 -5.15 9.81 -16.13
N PRO A 199 -3.97 9.54 -16.74
CA PRO A 199 -3.89 8.78 -17.99
C PRO A 199 -4.38 7.33 -17.84
N TRP A 200 -4.47 6.80 -16.62
CA TRP A 200 -5.06 5.48 -16.35
C TRP A 200 -6.53 5.37 -16.76
N ILE A 201 -7.28 6.48 -16.86
CA ILE A 201 -8.69 6.44 -17.27
C ILE A 201 -8.82 6.03 -18.75
N GLU A 202 -7.92 6.51 -19.60
CA GLU A 202 -7.93 6.23 -21.05
C GLU A 202 -7.66 4.74 -21.33
N ALA A 203 -6.99 4.03 -20.41
CA ALA A 203 -6.72 2.61 -20.51
C ALA A 203 -7.97 1.71 -20.43
N LEU A 204 -9.13 2.24 -20.04
CA LEU A 204 -10.41 1.49 -20.05
C LEU A 204 -11.20 1.66 -21.35
N GLU A 205 -10.73 2.47 -22.29
CA GLU A 205 -11.42 2.73 -23.56
C GLU A 205 -10.90 1.87 -24.73
N GLU A 206 -9.84 1.08 -24.51
CA GLU A 206 -9.29 0.08 -25.45
C GLU A 206 -9.68 -1.36 -25.08
#